data_AF-A0A5J5GLP5-F1
#
_entry.id   AF-A0A5J5GLP5-F1
#
_cell.length_a   1.000
_cell.length_b   1.000
_cell.length_c   1.000
_cell.angle_alpha   90.00
_cell.angle_beta   90.00
_cell.angle_gamma   90.00
#
_symmetry.space_group_name_H-M   'P 1'
#
loop_
_entity.id
_entity.type
_entity.pdbx_description
1 polymer ?
#
loop_
_entity_poly.entity_id
_entity_poly.type
_entity_poly.pdbx_seq_one_letter_code
_entity_poly.pdbx_strand_id
1 'polypeptide(L)'
;MPIAAARSAVLAIALAGCAGELPEGPERASPVAAEDSPRAFFRSYPEGLFDAFALTCGGPGQSTVRPADSEIRCESLPPVEAAAALILAFDGTVDDLPRAVTSVASQEAQGGFVVTADTYIRVPQKDGGARIVRQRNAERDAVIRQLLTRAGGDPI
;
A
#
# COMPACT_ATOMS: atom_id res chain seq x y z
N MET A 1 -46.55 -64.40 5.59
CA MET A 1 -45.63 -63.93 4.52
C MET A 1 -46.38 -62.85 3.76
N PRO A 2 -45.93 -61.58 3.67
CA PRO A 2 -44.56 -61.16 3.37
C PRO A 2 -43.90 -60.21 4.40
N ILE A 3 -42.61 -59.99 4.17
CA ILE A 3 -41.58 -59.32 4.98
C ILE A 3 -41.66 -57.80 4.75
N ALA A 4 -41.74 -57.01 5.82
CA ALA A 4 -41.60 -55.55 5.77
C ALA A 4 -40.13 -55.17 6.00
N ALA A 5 -39.52 -54.57 4.99
CA ALA A 5 -38.13 -54.15 4.97
C ALA A 5 -37.88 -52.95 5.90
N ALA A 6 -37.01 -53.15 6.89
CA ALA A 6 -36.48 -52.08 7.74
C ALA A 6 -35.53 -51.21 6.90
N ARG A 7 -35.94 -49.98 6.61
CA ARG A 7 -35.08 -48.97 5.98
C ARG A 7 -34.21 -48.32 7.05
N SER A 8 -32.94 -48.71 7.08
CA SER A 8 -31.89 -48.02 7.85
C SER A 8 -31.73 -46.59 7.34
N ALA A 9 -32.08 -45.61 8.16
CA ALA A 9 -31.74 -44.22 7.95
C ALA A 9 -30.29 -43.99 8.41
N VAL A 10 -29.38 -43.79 7.46
CA VAL A 10 -28.02 -43.33 7.74
C VAL A 10 -28.11 -41.84 8.08
N LEU A 11 -27.95 -41.53 9.36
CA LEU A 11 -27.89 -40.17 9.88
C LEU A 11 -26.49 -39.60 9.57
N ALA A 12 -26.39 -38.75 8.54
CA ALA A 12 -25.17 -38.00 8.24
C ALA A 12 -24.98 -36.91 9.30
N ILE A 13 -24.00 -37.09 10.18
CA ILE A 13 -23.57 -36.08 11.16
C ILE A 13 -22.77 -35.02 10.38
N ALA A 14 -23.38 -33.85 10.19
CA ALA A 14 -22.67 -32.67 9.69
C ALA A 14 -21.78 -32.13 10.82
N LEU A 15 -20.46 -32.24 10.62
CA LEU A 15 -19.46 -31.55 11.44
C LEU A 15 -19.59 -30.04 11.18
N ALA A 16 -20.32 -29.35 12.06
CA ALA A 16 -20.24 -27.90 12.17
C ALA A 16 -18.87 -27.54 12.76
N GLY A 17 -17.87 -27.40 11.89
CA GLY A 17 -16.61 -26.77 12.25
C GLY A 17 -16.86 -25.29 12.52
N CYS A 18 -16.74 -24.88 13.77
CA CYS A 18 -16.64 -23.46 14.12
C CYS A 18 -15.38 -22.91 13.45
N ALA A 19 -15.54 -22.20 12.34
CA ALA A 19 -14.52 -21.30 11.83
C ALA A 19 -14.38 -20.17 12.86
N GLY A 20 -13.49 -20.35 13.83
CA GLY A 20 -13.02 -19.24 14.64
C GLY A 20 -12.28 -18.29 13.72
N GLU A 21 -12.83 -17.09 13.55
CA GLU A 21 -12.12 -15.97 12.95
C GLU A 21 -10.82 -15.82 13.76
N LEU A 22 -9.68 -16.13 13.13
CA LEU A 22 -8.38 -15.89 13.74
C LEU A 22 -8.29 -14.37 13.97
N PRO A 23 -7.83 -13.91 15.15
CA PRO A 23 -7.57 -12.49 15.35
C PRO A 23 -6.61 -12.06 14.25
N GLU A 24 -7.05 -11.07 13.45
CA GLU A 24 -6.27 -10.48 12.39
C GLU A 24 -4.90 -10.12 12.97
N GLY A 25 -3.87 -10.86 12.52
CA GLY A 25 -2.48 -10.52 12.83
C GLY A 25 -2.22 -9.06 12.42
N PRO A 26 -1.17 -8.41 12.96
CA PRO A 26 -0.93 -6.99 12.77
C PRO A 26 -1.13 -6.65 11.30
N GLU A 27 -2.18 -5.86 11.05
CA GLU A 27 -2.67 -5.49 9.73
C GLU A 27 -1.47 -5.25 8.83
N ARG A 28 -1.23 -6.17 7.88
CA ARG A 28 -0.14 -6.01 6.91
C ARG A 28 -0.38 -4.64 6.35
N ALA A 29 0.60 -3.75 6.50
CA ALA A 29 0.55 -2.42 5.94
C ALA A 29 0.14 -2.53 4.48
N SER A 30 -1.15 -2.32 4.21
CA SER A 30 -1.63 -2.30 2.85
C SER A 30 -1.10 -0.98 2.31
N PRO A 31 -0.30 -0.98 1.23
CA PRO A 31 0.20 0.24 0.63
C PRO A 31 -0.93 1.06 -0.04
N VAL A 32 -2.20 0.68 0.20
CA VAL A 32 -3.37 1.45 -0.15
C VAL A 32 -3.16 2.86 0.40
N ALA A 33 -3.10 3.81 -0.53
CA ALA A 33 -2.93 5.21 -0.23
C ALA A 33 -4.00 5.68 0.76
N ALA A 34 -3.69 6.69 1.57
CA ALA A 34 -4.68 7.24 2.48
C ALA A 34 -5.86 7.83 1.70
N GLU A 35 -7.06 7.85 2.31
CA GLU A 35 -8.28 8.36 1.66
C GLU A 35 -8.12 9.79 1.13
N ASP A 36 -7.32 10.60 1.83
CA ASP A 36 -7.04 12.00 1.52
C ASP A 36 -5.75 12.22 0.71
N SER A 37 -5.10 11.14 0.23
CA SER A 37 -3.92 11.27 -0.61
C SER A 37 -4.24 12.02 -1.91
N PRO A 38 -3.33 12.85 -2.45
CA PRO A 38 -3.47 13.48 -3.75
C PRO A 38 -3.84 12.49 -4.86
N ARG A 39 -4.92 12.77 -5.58
CA ARG A 39 -5.42 11.93 -6.68
C ARG A 39 -5.78 12.73 -7.91
N ALA A 40 -5.68 12.09 -9.07
CA ALA A 40 -6.21 12.60 -10.32
C ALA A 40 -6.60 11.45 -11.25
N PHE A 41 -7.62 11.66 -12.08
CA PHE A 41 -8.05 10.75 -13.12
C PHE A 41 -7.30 11.03 -14.42
N PHE A 42 -6.86 9.97 -15.10
CA PHE A 42 -6.19 10.02 -16.39
C PHE A 42 -6.96 9.18 -17.41
N ARG A 43 -7.18 9.71 -18.61
CA ARG A 43 -7.93 9.00 -19.67
C ARG A 43 -7.18 7.81 -20.27
N SER A 44 -5.86 7.80 -20.15
CA SER A 44 -4.96 6.73 -20.61
C SER A 44 -3.91 6.46 -19.55
N TYR A 45 -3.22 5.31 -19.66
CA TYR A 45 -2.15 4.98 -18.73
C TYR A 45 -1.06 6.06 -18.76
N PRO A 46 -0.65 6.65 -17.62
CA PRO A 46 0.16 7.86 -17.60
C PRO A 46 1.66 7.54 -17.62
N GLU A 47 2.15 6.85 -18.66
CA GLU A 47 3.56 6.43 -18.78
C GLU A 47 4.54 7.59 -18.53
N GLY A 48 4.29 8.74 -19.18
CA GLY A 48 5.13 9.92 -19.03
C GLY A 48 5.21 10.46 -17.61
N LEU A 49 4.17 10.27 -16.78
CA LEU A 49 4.21 10.63 -15.35
C LEU A 49 5.14 9.70 -14.58
N PHE A 50 5.05 8.38 -14.82
CA PHE A 50 5.90 7.39 -14.18
C PHE A 50 7.38 7.58 -14.56
N ASP A 51 7.66 7.87 -15.83
CA ASP A 51 9.01 8.14 -16.32
C ASP A 51 9.58 9.42 -15.73
N ALA A 52 8.79 10.50 -15.72
CA ALA A 52 9.19 11.76 -15.10
C ALA A 52 9.46 11.58 -13.60
N PHE A 53 8.59 10.85 -12.89
CA PHE A 53 8.78 10.57 -11.48
C PHE A 53 10.09 9.80 -11.20
N ALA A 54 10.40 8.78 -12.01
CA ALA A 54 11.65 8.03 -11.91
C ALA A 54 12.88 8.96 -12.03
N LEU A 55 12.85 9.90 -12.99
CA LEU A 55 13.94 10.86 -13.22
C LEU A 55 14.14 11.84 -12.05
N THR A 56 13.10 12.13 -11.26
CA THR A 56 13.24 12.98 -10.07
C THR A 56 13.92 12.28 -8.90
N CYS A 57 13.97 10.95 -8.91
CA CYS A 57 14.53 10.16 -7.83
C CYS A 57 16.01 9.82 -8.08
N GLY A 58 16.87 10.83 -7.91
CA GLY A 58 18.32 10.73 -8.19
C GLY A 58 19.23 11.45 -7.20
N GLY A 59 18.70 11.90 -6.06
CA GLY A 59 19.49 12.53 -5.01
C GLY A 59 20.37 11.55 -4.23
N PRO A 60 21.35 12.04 -3.45
CA PRO A 60 22.17 11.20 -2.59
C PRO A 60 21.33 10.35 -1.64
N GLY A 61 21.58 9.03 -1.61
CA GLY A 61 20.84 8.10 -0.75
C GLY A 61 19.39 7.87 -1.15
N GLN A 62 18.98 8.31 -2.35
CA GLN A 62 17.70 8.01 -2.95
C GLN A 62 17.81 6.85 -3.93
N SER A 63 16.75 6.06 -4.04
CA SER A 63 16.63 4.97 -4.98
C SER A 63 15.22 4.88 -5.52
N THR A 64 15.11 4.62 -6.82
CA THR A 64 13.84 4.26 -7.43
C THR A 64 13.56 2.77 -7.22
N VAL A 65 12.34 2.45 -6.80
CA VAL A 65 11.84 1.08 -6.65
C VAL A 65 10.55 0.95 -7.46
N ARG A 66 10.39 -0.16 -8.18
CA ARG A 66 9.16 -0.47 -8.95
C ARG A 66 8.55 -1.77 -8.42
N PRO A 67 7.65 -1.70 -7.41
CA PRO A 67 7.03 -2.88 -6.82
C PRO A 67 6.05 -3.60 -7.76
N ALA A 68 5.43 -2.85 -8.69
CA ALA A 68 4.49 -3.34 -9.69
C ALA A 68 4.57 -2.45 -10.94
N ASP A 69 4.02 -2.90 -12.07
CA ASP A 69 4.02 -2.10 -13.31
C ASP A 69 3.27 -0.77 -13.12
N SER A 70 2.18 -0.82 -12.34
CA SER A 70 1.31 0.32 -12.03
C SER A 70 1.76 1.14 -10.80
N GLU A 71 2.91 0.84 -10.20
CA GLU A 71 3.43 1.54 -9.02
C GLU A 71 4.93 1.85 -9.13
N ILE A 72 5.30 3.09 -8.84
CA ILE A 72 6.69 3.50 -8.66
C ILE A 72 6.88 4.19 -7.32
N ARG A 73 8.05 3.99 -6.72
CA ARG A 73 8.44 4.60 -5.45
C ARG A 73 9.80 5.27 -5.60
N CYS A 74 9.90 6.44 -5.00
CA CYS A 74 11.18 7.04 -4.66
C CYS A 74 11.40 6.84 -3.17
N GLU A 75 12.45 6.13 -2.82
CA GLU A 75 12.79 5.81 -1.44
C GLU A 75 14.09 6.49 -1.05
N SER A 76 14.15 7.08 0.14
CA SER A 76 15.35 7.68 0.70
C SER A 76 15.55 7.30 2.16
N LEU A 77 16.80 7.32 2.61
CA LEU A 77 17.07 7.24 4.03
C LEU A 77 16.68 8.56 4.71
N PRO A 78 15.94 8.53 5.83
CA PRO A 78 15.80 9.71 6.67
C PRO A 78 17.16 10.05 7.33
N PRO A 79 17.30 11.25 7.92
CA PRO A 79 18.45 11.58 8.77
C PRO A 79 18.65 10.52 9.87
N VAL A 80 19.90 10.29 10.28
CA VAL A 80 20.26 9.21 11.22
C VAL A 80 19.47 9.30 12.52
N GLU A 81 19.35 10.50 13.08
CA GLU A 81 18.61 10.77 14.32
C GLU A 81 17.12 10.46 14.14
N ALA A 82 16.55 10.78 12.98
CA ALA A 82 15.17 10.48 12.65
C ALA A 82 14.94 8.97 12.47
N ALA A 83 15.84 8.26 11.78
CA ALA A 83 15.80 6.80 11.65
C ALA A 83 15.83 6.12 13.02
N ALA A 84 16.77 6.50 13.89
CA ALA A 84 16.88 5.94 15.23
C ALA A 84 15.60 6.20 16.06
N ALA A 85 15.06 7.42 16.01
CA ALA A 85 13.81 7.75 16.67
C ALA A 85 12.64 6.90 16.17
N LEU A 86 12.53 6.69 14.85
CA LEU A 86 11.49 5.86 14.24
C LEU A 86 11.59 4.39 14.65
N ILE A 87 12.81 3.83 14.68
CA ILE A 87 13.06 2.46 15.14
C ILE A 87 12.60 2.29 16.58
N LEU A 88 12.93 3.23 17.48
CA LEU A 88 12.55 3.15 18.88
C LEU A 88 11.03 3.38 19.08
N ALA A 89 10.45 4.34 18.37
CA ALA A 89 9.04 4.72 18.54
C ALA A 89 8.06 3.68 17.98
N PHE A 90 8.46 2.91 16.97
CA PHE A 90 7.59 1.97 16.26
C PHE A 90 8.14 0.53 16.29
N ASP A 91 8.95 0.18 17.31
CA ASP A 91 9.59 -1.14 17.49
C ASP A 91 10.20 -1.72 16.19
N GLY A 92 10.87 -0.85 15.44
CA GLY A 92 11.53 -1.22 14.19
C GLY A 92 12.77 -2.08 14.40
N THR A 93 13.40 -2.47 13.29
CA THR A 93 14.70 -3.15 13.29
C THR A 93 15.82 -2.24 12.77
N VAL A 94 17.05 -2.54 13.18
CA VAL A 94 18.28 -1.92 12.65
C VAL A 94 18.81 -2.64 11.41
N ASP A 95 18.32 -3.86 11.14
CA ASP A 95 18.77 -4.69 10.01
C ASP A 95 18.21 -4.19 8.67
N ASP A 96 17.00 -3.61 8.68
CA ASP A 96 16.38 -2.89 7.55
C ASP A 96 15.93 -1.52 8.06
N LEU A 97 16.68 -0.47 7.68
CA LEU A 97 16.45 0.87 8.18
C LEU A 97 15.14 1.47 7.62
N PRO A 98 14.46 2.33 8.38
CA PRO A 98 13.30 3.07 7.90
C PRO A 98 13.60 3.82 6.59
N ARG A 99 12.60 3.87 5.70
CA ARG A 99 12.66 4.58 4.42
C ARG A 99 11.59 5.66 4.37
N ALA A 100 11.98 6.87 3.98
CA ALA A 100 11.01 7.86 3.50
C ALA A 100 10.64 7.49 2.06
N VAL A 101 9.35 7.34 1.80
CA VAL A 101 8.82 6.86 0.54
C VAL A 101 7.87 7.90 -0.02
N THR A 102 8.09 8.29 -1.26
CA THR A 102 7.07 8.92 -2.09
C THR A 102 6.64 7.90 -3.13
N SER A 103 5.36 7.56 -3.18
CA SER A 103 4.83 6.61 -4.15
C SER A 103 3.88 7.29 -5.13
N VAL A 104 3.88 6.79 -6.37
CA VAL A 104 2.86 7.07 -7.36
C VAL A 104 2.34 5.73 -7.82
N ALA A 105 1.04 5.51 -7.64
CA ALA A 105 0.36 4.28 -8.02
C ALA A 105 -0.83 4.61 -8.92
N SER A 106 -1.11 3.75 -9.88
CA SER A 106 -2.29 3.84 -10.73
C SER A 106 -3.18 2.63 -10.54
N GLN A 107 -4.48 2.87 -10.58
CA GLN A 107 -5.50 1.83 -10.55
C GLN A 107 -6.45 2.07 -11.72
N GLU A 108 -6.81 1.00 -12.44
CA GLU A 108 -7.86 1.08 -13.45
C GLU A 108 -9.18 1.52 -12.83
N ALA A 109 -9.86 2.44 -13.49
CA ALA A 109 -11.18 2.94 -13.14
C ALA A 109 -12.05 3.00 -14.42
N GLN A 110 -13.35 3.22 -14.27
CA GLN A 110 -14.26 3.23 -15.42
C GLN A 110 -13.84 4.27 -16.46
N GLY A 111 -13.28 3.81 -17.58
CA GLY A 111 -12.84 4.66 -18.69
C GLY A 111 -11.47 5.30 -18.55
N GLY A 112 -10.62 4.85 -17.61
CA GLY A 112 -9.27 5.40 -17.45
C GLY A 112 -8.54 4.86 -16.22
N PHE A 113 -7.72 5.71 -15.61
CA PHE A 113 -6.87 5.36 -14.48
C PHE A 113 -6.97 6.43 -13.39
N VAL A 114 -7.15 6.01 -12.14
CA VAL A 114 -6.94 6.89 -10.99
C VAL A 114 -5.50 6.76 -10.56
N VAL A 115 -4.76 7.86 -10.64
CA VAL A 115 -3.42 7.96 -10.07
C VAL A 115 -3.52 8.52 -8.68
N THR A 116 -2.88 7.86 -7.73
CA THR A 116 -2.72 8.33 -6.36
C THR A 116 -1.24 8.53 -6.06
N ALA A 117 -0.91 9.66 -5.47
CA ALA A 117 0.42 9.92 -4.94
C ALA A 117 0.36 9.91 -3.40
N ASP A 118 1.27 9.19 -2.76
CA ASP A 118 1.34 9.10 -1.30
C ASP A 118 2.75 9.41 -0.81
N THR A 119 2.87 9.87 0.43
CA THR A 119 4.16 10.10 1.08
C THR A 119 4.12 9.59 2.51
N TYR A 120 5.00 8.67 2.82
CA TYR A 120 5.02 7.98 4.10
C TYR A 120 6.42 7.56 4.50
N ILE A 121 6.59 7.19 5.78
CA ILE A 121 7.76 6.48 6.26
C ILE A 121 7.40 5.00 6.40
N ARG A 122 8.16 4.13 5.73
CA ARG A 122 8.10 2.67 5.94
C ARG A 122 9.10 2.32 7.05
N VAL A 123 8.61 1.76 8.16
CA VAL A 123 9.44 1.30 9.29
C VAL A 123 9.39 -0.24 9.34
N PRO A 124 10.44 -0.93 8.87
CA PRO A 124 10.53 -2.38 8.94
C PRO A 124 10.45 -2.89 10.38
N GLN A 125 9.75 -3.99 10.59
CA GLN A 125 9.49 -4.59 11.90
C GLN A 125 10.30 -5.89 12.06
N LYS A 126 10.55 -6.29 13.31
CA LYS A 126 11.32 -7.51 13.62
C LYS A 126 10.64 -8.81 13.18
N ASP A 127 9.33 -8.79 13.01
CA ASP A 127 8.50 -9.92 12.55
C ASP A 127 8.49 -10.08 11.02
N GLY A 128 9.21 -9.23 10.29
CA GLY A 128 9.25 -9.20 8.82
C GLY A 128 8.17 -8.32 8.18
N GLY A 129 7.29 -7.71 8.97
CA GLY A 129 6.33 -6.71 8.51
C GLY A 129 6.94 -5.32 8.34
N ALA A 130 6.08 -4.35 8.02
CA ALA A 130 6.45 -2.93 8.05
C ALA A 130 5.30 -2.10 8.58
N ARG A 131 5.61 -1.11 9.41
CA ARG A 131 4.68 -0.07 9.84
C ARG A 131 4.77 1.11 8.87
N ILE A 132 3.61 1.63 8.44
CA ILE A 132 3.54 2.83 7.59
C ILE A 132 3.13 4.01 8.46
N VAL A 133 3.98 5.04 8.45
CA VAL A 133 3.77 6.28 9.21
C VAL A 133 3.57 7.42 8.22
N ARG A 134 2.35 7.96 8.17
CA ARG A 134 2.01 9.08 7.29
C ARG A 134 2.09 10.39 8.05
N GLN A 135 2.73 11.38 7.45
CA GLN A 135 2.71 12.76 7.94
C GLN A 135 1.91 13.59 6.95
N ARG A 136 0.75 14.09 7.40
CA ARG A 136 -0.13 14.91 6.55
C ARG A 136 0.43 16.31 6.42
N ASN A 137 0.46 16.84 5.21
CA ASN A 137 0.88 18.20 4.94
C ASN A 137 0.07 18.76 3.78
N ALA A 138 -0.95 19.56 4.10
CA ALA A 138 -1.89 20.08 3.12
C ALA A 138 -1.23 20.95 2.03
N GLU A 139 -0.14 21.65 2.35
CA GLU A 139 0.62 22.44 1.38
C GLU A 139 1.31 21.53 0.36
N ARG A 140 2.01 20.49 0.85
CA ARG A 140 2.61 19.47 -0.02
C ARG A 140 1.55 18.77 -0.87
N ASP A 141 0.43 18.39 -0.27
CA ASP A 141 -0.66 17.71 -0.96
C ASP A 141 -1.28 18.60 -2.05
N ALA A 142 -1.34 19.91 -1.83
CA ALA A 142 -1.77 20.88 -2.85
C ALA A 142 -0.76 20.97 -4.01
N VAL A 143 0.54 21.01 -3.72
CA VAL A 143 1.59 20.98 -4.75
C VAL A 143 1.52 19.70 -5.58
N ILE A 144 1.37 18.55 -4.93
CA ILE A 144 1.27 17.25 -5.64
C ILE A 144 0.03 17.22 -6.53
N ARG A 145 -1.14 17.64 -6.04
CA ARG A 145 -2.36 17.74 -6.87
C ARG A 145 -2.11 18.61 -8.11
N GLN A 146 -1.45 19.75 -7.93
CA GLN A 146 -1.12 20.62 -9.06
C GLN A 146 -0.17 19.95 -10.06
N LEU A 147 0.80 19.16 -9.60
CA LEU A 147 1.69 18.38 -10.46
C LEU A 147 0.92 17.33 -11.26
N LEU A 148 0.03 16.57 -10.60
CA LEU A 148 -0.82 15.58 -11.27
C LEU A 148 -1.70 16.23 -12.34
N THR A 149 -2.27 17.41 -12.05
CA THR A 149 -3.05 18.16 -13.04
C THR A 149 -2.20 18.62 -14.22
N ARG A 150 -1.01 19.18 -13.99
CA ARG A 150 -0.10 19.59 -15.07
C ARG A 150 0.41 18.40 -15.90
N ALA A 151 0.48 17.21 -15.31
CA ALA A 151 0.83 15.99 -16.02
C ALA A 151 -0.32 15.42 -16.89
N GLY A 152 -1.48 16.08 -16.91
CA GLY A 152 -2.63 15.70 -17.74
C GLY A 152 -3.76 15.00 -16.99
N GLY A 153 -3.72 15.00 -15.65
CA GLY A 153 -4.78 14.43 -14.81
C GLY A 153 -5.91 15.41 -14.53
N ASP A 154 -7.14 14.92 -14.49
CA ASP A 154 -8.31 15.64 -13.99
C ASP A 154 -8.39 15.46 -12.46
N PRO A 155 -8.40 16.51 -11.64
CA PRO A 155 -8.43 16.39 -10.19
C PRO A 155 -9.74 15.78 -9.68
N ILE A 156 -9.66 14.93 -8.64
CA ILE A 156 -10.80 14.26 -8.00
C ILE A 156 -10.73 14.30 -6.47
#